data_AF-A0A1M2YWX0-F1
#
_entry.id   AF-A0A1M2YWX0-F1
#
_cell.length_a   1.000
_cell.length_b   1.000
_cell.length_c   1.000
_cell.angle_alpha   90.00
_cell.angle_beta   90.00
_cell.angle_gamma   90.00
#
_symmetry.space_group_name_H-M   'P 1'
#
loop_
_entity.id
_entity.type
_entity.pdbx_description
1 polymer ?
#
loop_
_entity_poly.entity_id
_entity_poly.type
_entity_poly.pdbx_seq_one_letter_code
_entity_poly.pdbx_strand_id
1 'polypeptide(L)' 'MKLEDPALIKTDEQIDWLLSRSNVSPWLKNALTAARGRDPVELLNDLGILDCVLRTRCNAQVRSALETLEGGN' A
#
# COMPACT_ATOMS: atom_id res chain seq x y z
N MET A 1 -22.37 11.13 21.73
CA MET A 1 -21.73 11.31 20.40
C MET A 1 -20.26 10.93 20.58
N LYS A 2 -19.81 9.79 20.04
CA LYS A 2 -18.38 9.48 20.06
C LYS A 2 -17.73 10.48 19.10
N LEU A 3 -16.82 11.31 19.61
CA LEU A 3 -15.94 12.08 18.72
C LEU A 3 -15.06 11.05 18.02
N GLU A 4 -15.20 10.95 16.70
CA GLU A 4 -14.22 10.23 15.89
C GLU A 4 -12.86 10.94 15.97
N ASP A 5 -11.79 10.17 15.94
CA ASP A 5 -10.43 10.71 15.95
C ASP A 5 -10.25 11.60 14.71
N PRO A 6 -9.86 12.88 14.85
CA PRO A 6 -9.61 13.77 13.71
C PRO A 6 -8.61 13.20 12.69
N ALA A 7 -7.64 12.39 13.14
CA ALA A 7 -6.71 11.70 12.25
C ALA A 7 -7.41 10.64 11.41
N LEU A 8 -8.38 9.91 11.97
CA LEU A 8 -9.16 8.92 11.24
C LEU A 8 -9.97 9.58 10.12
N ILE A 9 -10.70 10.65 10.43
CA ILE A 9 -11.49 11.41 9.45
C ILE A 9 -10.61 11.87 8.28
N LYS A 10 -9.47 12.49 8.59
CA LYS A 10 -8.54 12.99 7.58
C LYS A 10 -7.95 11.87 6.72
N THR A 11 -7.64 10.72 7.32
CA THR A 11 -7.13 9.56 6.57
C THR A 11 -8.21 8.96 5.67
N ASP A 12 -9.47 8.90 6.12
CA ASP A 12 -10.58 8.43 5.29
C ASP A 12 -10.81 9.33 4.07
N GLU A 13 -10.76 10.66 4.25
CA GLU A 13 -10.81 11.63 3.14
C GLU A 13 -9.67 11.41 2.12
N GLN A 14 -8.46 11.09 2.60
CA GLN A 14 -7.33 10.78 1.72
C GLN A 14 -7.54 9.47 0.95
N ILE A 15 -8.11 8.45 1.60
CA ILE A 15 -8.44 7.16 0.96
C ILE A 15 -9.51 7.39 -0.12
N ASP A 16 -10.57 8.14 0.18
CA ASP A 16 -11.60 8.50 -0.80
C ASP A 16 -11.01 9.23 -2.00
N TRP A 17 -10.13 10.20 -1.74
CA TRP A 17 -9.43 10.91 -2.79
C TRP A 17 -8.59 9.96 -3.66
N LEU A 18 -7.82 9.03 -3.07
CA LEU A 18 -7.04 8.03 -3.82
C LEU A 18 -7.93 7.11 -4.68
N LEU A 19 -9.08 6.68 -4.17
CA LEU A 19 -10.01 5.81 -4.89
C LEU A 19 -10.60 6.51 -6.13
N SER A 20 -10.79 7.84 -6.08
CA SER A 20 -11.32 8.64 -7.19
C SER A 20 -10.33 8.79 -8.37
N ARG A 21 -9.03 8.56 -8.15
CA ARG A 21 -7.99 8.86 -9.14
C ARG A 21 -7.85 7.77 -10.21
N SER A 22 -7.78 8.14 -11.49
CA SER A 22 -7.58 7.19 -12.60
C SER A 22 -6.16 6.62 -12.67
N ASN A 23 -5.16 7.31 -12.11
CA ASN A 23 -3.76 6.91 -12.15
C ASN A 23 -3.30 6.04 -10.97
N VAL A 24 -4.22 5.70 -10.05
CA VAL A 24 -3.95 4.76 -8.97
C VAL A 24 -4.19 3.34 -9.48
N SER A 25 -3.24 2.43 -9.23
CA SER A 25 -3.31 1.07 -9.76
C SER A 25 -4.56 0.33 -9.25
N PRO A 26 -5.17 -0.56 -10.06
CA PRO A 26 -6.31 -1.37 -9.62
C PRO A 26 -6.02 -2.17 -8.36
N TRP A 27 -4.78 -2.68 -8.23
CA TRP A 27 -4.35 -3.41 -7.04
C TRP A 27 -4.44 -2.54 -5.77
N LEU A 28 -3.92 -1.31 -5.81
CA LEU A 28 -3.96 -0.42 -4.64
C LEU A 28 -5.40 0.01 -4.31
N LYS A 29 -6.23 0.28 -5.32
CA LYS A 29 -7.65 0.57 -5.10
C LYS A 29 -8.36 -0.57 -4.39
N ASN A 30 -8.16 -1.80 -4.87
CA ASN A 30 -8.76 -2.98 -4.27
C ASN A 30 -8.28 -3.17 -2.82
N ALA A 31 -6.99 -2.95 -2.54
CA ALA A 31 -6.46 -3.04 -1.17
C ALA A 31 -7.12 -1.99 -0.24
N LEU A 32 -7.22 -0.74 -0.68
CA LEU A 32 -7.86 0.34 0.08
C LEU A 32 -9.36 0.09 0.32
N THR A 33 -10.07 -0.41 -0.69
CA THR A 33 -11.49 -0.78 -0.56
C THR A 33 -11.66 -1.98 0.38
N ALA A 34 -10.82 -3.02 0.26
CA ALA A 34 -10.91 -4.23 1.08
C ALA A 34 -10.46 -4.02 2.52
N ALA A 35 -9.69 -2.96 2.80
CA ALA A 35 -9.32 -2.55 4.15
C ALA A 35 -10.50 -1.93 4.92
N ARG A 36 -11.53 -1.40 4.22
CA ARG A 36 -12.70 -0.81 4.86
C ARG A 36 -13.45 -1.86 5.68
N GLY A 37 -13.61 -1.60 6.97
CA GLY A 37 -14.33 -2.47 7.90
C GLY A 37 -13.52 -3.68 8.39
N ARG A 38 -12.21 -3.77 8.09
CA ARG A 38 -11.32 -4.74 8.74
C ARG A 38 -10.95 -4.28 10.14
N ASP A 39 -10.63 -5.25 10.99
CA ASP A 39 -10.05 -4.96 12.30
C ASP A 39 -8.70 -4.22 12.14
N PRO A 40 -8.51 -3.08 12.82
CA PRO A 40 -7.29 -2.30 12.69
C PRO A 40 -6.01 -3.02 13.13
N VAL A 41 -6.09 -3.95 14.10
CA VAL A 41 -4.93 -4.70 14.59
C VAL A 41 -4.50 -5.74 13.55
N GLU A 42 -5.45 -6.46 12.98
CA GLU A 42 -5.18 -7.38 11.86
C GLU A 42 -4.62 -6.64 10.65
N LEU A 43 -5.20 -5.50 10.29
CA LEU A 43 -4.75 -4.70 9.15
C LEU A 43 -3.33 -4.17 9.35
N LEU A 44 -2.96 -3.72 10.55
CA LEU A 44 -1.59 -3.29 10.86
C LEU A 44 -0.59 -4.44 10.72
N ASN A 45 -0.97 -5.66 11.11
CA ASN A 45 -0.13 -6.85 10.93
C ASN A 45 0.06 -7.17 9.44
N ASP A 46 -1.04 -7.25 8.68
CA ASP A 46 -1.01 -7.51 7.24
C ASP A 46 -0.14 -6.48 6.50
N LEU A 47 -0.26 -5.20 6.84
CA LEU A 47 0.56 -4.13 6.27
C LEU A 47 2.05 -4.30 6.58
N GLY A 48 2.39 -4.70 7.80
CA GLY A 48 3.78 -5.00 8.18
C GLY A 48 4.38 -6.16 7.37
N ILE A 49 3.60 -7.23 7.18
CA ILE A 49 3.99 -8.38 6.35
C ILE A 49 4.17 -7.96 4.89
N LEU A 50 3.21 -7.19 4.35
CA LEU A 50 3.27 -6.70 2.97
C LEU A 50 4.50 -5.82 2.74
N ASP A 51 4.80 -4.87 3.64
CA ASP A 51 5.99 -4.03 3.51
C ASP A 51 7.26 -4.89 3.54
N CYS A 52 7.36 -5.83 4.49
CA CYS A 52 8.53 -6.71 4.59
C CYS A 52 8.76 -7.53 3.32
N VAL A 53 7.73 -8.23 2.83
CA VAL A 53 7.86 -9.17 1.71
C VAL A 53 7.95 -8.46 0.36
N LEU A 54 7.05 -7.50 0.10
CA LEU A 54 7.01 -6.83 -1.21
C LEU A 54 8.19 -5.88 -1.40
N ARG A 55 8.62 -5.14 -0.36
CA ARG A 55 9.80 -4.27 -0.46
C ARG A 55 11.05 -5.08 -0.76
N THR A 56 11.25 -6.20 -0.06
CA THR A 56 12.38 -7.09 -0.29
C THR A 56 12.38 -7.65 -1.71
N ARG A 57 11.22 -8.13 -2.17
CA ARG A 57 11.06 -8.66 -3.53
C ARG A 57 11.35 -7.60 -4.60
N CYS A 58 10.73 -6.42 -4.50
CA CYS A 58 10.92 -5.34 -5.47
C CYS A 58 12.39 -4.89 -5.53
N ASN A 59 13.05 -4.73 -4.38
CA ASN A 59 14.46 -4.37 -4.32
C ASN A 59 15.34 -5.44 -4.99
N ALA A 60 15.06 -6.72 -4.77
CA ALA A 60 15.79 -7.81 -5.43
C ALA A 60 15.60 -7.79 -6.95
N GLN A 61 14.37 -7.54 -7.43
CA GLN A 61 14.09 -7.43 -8.86
C GLN A 61 14.80 -6.22 -9.50
N VAL A 62 14.83 -5.07 -8.82
CA VAL A 62 15.55 -3.88 -9.28
C VAL A 62 17.05 -4.16 -9.36
N ARG A 63 17.67 -4.75 -8.33
CA ARG A 63 19.10 -5.10 -8.35
C ARG A 63 19.44 -6.05 -9.50
N SER A 64 18.65 -7.11 -9.67
CA SER A 64 18.86 -8.09 -10.75
C SER A 64 18.74 -7.45 -12.14
N ALA A 65 17.80 -6.52 -12.33
CA ALA A 65 17.67 -5.78 -13.58
C ALA A 65 18.89 -4.88 -13.84
N LEU A 66 19.44 -4.23 -12.80
CA LEU A 66 20.63 -3.39 -12.92
C LEU A 66 21.89 -4.22 -13.24
N GLU A 67 22.10 -5.35 -12.57
CA GLU A 67 23.21 -6.27 -12.84
C GLU A 67 23.18 -6.80 -14.28
N THR A 68 21.98 -7.05 -14.82
CA THR A 68 21.80 -7.49 -16.22
C THR A 68 22.19 -6.40 -17.22
N LEU A 69 21.98 -5.13 -16.88
CA LEU A 69 22.37 -3.99 -17.72
C LEU A 69 23.88 -3.74 -17.68
N GLU A 70 24.55 -4.03 -16.56
CA GLU A 70 25.99 -3.83 -16.37
C GLU A 70 26.84 -5.00 -16.92
N GLY A 71 26.32 -6.23 -16.92
CA GLY A 71 27.00 -7.43 -17.44
C GLY A 71 26.84 -7.69 -18.94
N GLY A 72 26.19 -6.79 -19.68
CA GLY A 72 25.93 -6.88 -21.12
C GLY A 72 26.90 -6.09 -22.02
N ASN A 73 28.14 -5.86 -21.56
CA ASN A 73 29.22 -5.20 -22.31
C ASN A 73 30.52 -6.01 -22.24
#